data_AF-A0A359GW08-F1
#
_entry.id   AF-A0A359GW08-F1
#
_cell.length_a   1.000
_cell.length_b   1.000
_cell.length_c   1.000
_cell.angle_alpha   90.00
_cell.angle_beta   90.00
_cell.angle_gamma   90.00
#
_symmetry.space_group_name_H-M   'P 1'
#
loop_
_entity.id
_entity.type
_entity.pdbx_description
1 polymer ?
#
loop_
_entity_poly.entity_id
_entity_poly.type
_entity_poly.pdbx_seq_one_letter_code
_entity_poly.pdbx_strand_id
1 'polypeptide(L)'
;MSDKIEFAVDTKDLIQNSIQLLFDYLINSSKHDAKNRFNKLIECDRHVISEMDLEFGVPIQIMLSLDHSEFNGELNFANFQKYLAQLVGLLAMTLENGEELLLREDKNSNRFLVELAAPVDGDEQRNILMLGFNLQSAAVVILELMFFEPSQFRPKP
;
A
#
# COMPACT_ATOMS: atom_id res chain seq x y z
N MET A 1 0.94 -28.06 3.07
CA MET A 1 1.53 -27.46 4.28
C MET A 1 1.96 -26.08 3.84
N SER A 2 1.30 -25.02 4.29
CA SER A 2 1.78 -23.65 4.01
C SER A 2 2.89 -23.39 5.01
N ASP A 3 4.11 -23.28 4.50
CA ASP A 3 5.22 -22.72 5.28
C ASP A 3 4.82 -21.30 5.65
N LYS A 4 4.56 -21.07 6.94
CA LYS A 4 4.38 -19.73 7.49
C LYS A 4 5.71 -19.02 7.24
N ILE A 5 5.71 -17.99 6.40
CA ILE A 5 6.92 -17.17 6.22
C ILE A 5 7.15 -16.45 7.54
N GLU A 6 8.08 -16.93 8.35
CA GLU A 6 8.60 -16.20 9.51
C GLU A 6 9.50 -15.09 8.99
N PHE A 7 9.03 -13.85 9.04
CA PHE A 7 9.89 -12.68 8.83
C PHE A 7 10.78 -12.49 10.05
N ALA A 8 12.03 -12.11 9.81
CA ALA A 8 12.96 -11.69 10.87
C ALA A 8 12.53 -10.36 11.54
N VAL A 9 11.57 -9.66 10.95
CA VAL A 9 11.02 -8.36 11.41
C VAL A 9 9.57 -8.58 11.84
N ASP A 10 9.16 -7.94 12.94
CA ASP A 10 7.76 -7.93 13.38
C ASP A 10 6.86 -7.34 12.28
N THR A 11 5.77 -8.02 11.94
CA THR A 11 4.80 -7.59 10.93
C THR A 11 4.31 -6.15 11.19
N LYS A 12 4.16 -5.76 12.46
CA LYS A 12 3.77 -4.41 12.85
C LYS A 12 4.81 -3.38 12.47
N ASP A 13 6.09 -3.65 12.77
CA ASP A 13 7.20 -2.76 12.42
C ASP A 13 7.35 -2.65 10.90
N LEU A 14 7.18 -3.76 10.18
CA LEU A 14 7.18 -3.76 8.71
C LEU A 14 6.06 -2.85 8.15
N ILE A 15 4.85 -2.94 8.69
CA ILE A 15 3.71 -2.12 8.25
C ILE A 15 3.95 -0.64 8.54
N GLN A 16 4.38 -0.30 9.75
CA GLN A 16 4.68 1.08 10.14
C GLN A 16 5.77 1.69 9.26
N ASN A 17 6.88 0.98 9.07
CA ASN A 17 7.98 1.41 8.21
C ASN A 17 7.54 1.55 6.75
N SER A 18 6.65 0.69 6.28
CA SER A 18 6.13 0.76 4.91
C SER A 18 5.21 1.96 4.68
N ILE A 19 4.37 2.30 5.66
CA ILE A 19 3.51 3.49 5.60
C ILE A 19 4.37 4.76 5.58
N GLN A 20 5.38 4.83 6.44
CA GLN A 20 6.33 5.95 6.45
C GLN A 20 7.10 6.05 5.13
N LEU A 21 7.58 4.90 4.60
CA LEU A 21 8.27 4.85 3.32
C LEU A 21 7.37 5.33 2.17
N LEU A 22 6.08 4.95 2.14
CA LEU A 22 5.14 5.45 1.14
C LEU A 22 4.95 6.97 1.23
N PHE A 23 4.84 7.49 2.45
CA PHE A 23 4.77 8.93 2.69
C PHE A 23 6.00 9.65 2.13
N ASP A 24 7.20 9.23 2.49
CA ASP A 24 8.44 9.87 2.03
C ASP A 24 8.67 9.69 0.52
N TYR A 25 8.28 8.54 -0.03
CA TYR A 25 8.50 8.23 -1.44
C TYR A 25 7.53 8.96 -2.38
N LEU A 26 6.27 9.22 -2.00
CA LEU A 26 5.27 9.76 -2.92
C LEU A 26 4.62 11.07 -2.48
N ILE A 27 4.68 11.40 -1.19
CA ILE A 27 4.01 12.58 -0.62
C ILE A 27 5.04 13.64 -0.22
N ASN A 28 6.00 13.29 0.64
CA ASN A 28 7.03 14.17 1.17
C ASN A 28 8.28 14.22 0.26
N SER A 29 8.04 14.28 -1.05
CA SER A 29 9.09 14.46 -2.06
C SER A 29 8.75 15.67 -2.95
N SER A 30 9.70 16.10 -3.78
CA SER A 30 9.42 17.20 -4.70
C SER A 30 8.28 16.80 -5.66
N LYS A 31 7.46 17.78 -6.09
CA LYS A 31 6.37 17.52 -7.04
C LYS A 31 6.86 16.85 -8.34
N HIS A 32 8.08 17.18 -8.76
CA HIS A 32 8.72 16.58 -9.93
C HIS A 32 9.03 15.10 -9.70
N ASP A 33 9.67 14.77 -8.57
CA ASP A 33 10.03 13.38 -8.24
C ASP A 33 8.79 12.53 -8.02
N ALA A 34 7.82 13.02 -7.24
CA ALA A 34 6.57 12.33 -7.00
C ALA A 34 5.83 12.01 -8.32
N LYS A 35 5.80 12.95 -9.27
CA LYS A 35 5.19 12.74 -10.58
C LYS A 35 5.96 11.71 -11.41
N ASN A 36 7.30 11.76 -11.42
CA ASN A 36 8.11 10.77 -12.12
C ASN A 36 7.91 9.36 -11.53
N ARG A 37 7.84 9.25 -10.20
CA ARG A 37 7.57 7.99 -9.48
C ARG A 37 6.17 7.47 -9.77
N PHE A 38 5.16 8.34 -9.83
CA PHE A 38 3.81 7.98 -10.27
C PHE A 38 3.80 7.45 -11.71
N ASN A 39 4.45 8.13 -12.66
CA ASN A 39 4.53 7.64 -14.03
C ASN A 39 5.18 6.24 -14.09
N LYS A 40 6.25 6.03 -13.31
CA LYS A 40 6.89 4.72 -13.19
C LYS A 40 5.94 3.64 -12.65
N LEU A 41 5.07 3.97 -11.69
CA LEU A 41 4.04 3.05 -11.19
C LEU A 41 2.99 2.67 -12.23
N ILE A 42 2.67 3.58 -13.15
CA ILE A 42 1.71 3.31 -14.22
C ILE A 42 2.37 2.47 -15.33
N GLU A 43 3.66 2.69 -15.60
CA GLU A 43 4.39 2.03 -16.69
C GLU A 43 4.94 0.63 -16.33
N CYS A 44 5.17 0.36 -15.04
CA CYS A 44 5.78 -0.88 -14.57
C CYS A 44 4.83 -1.65 -13.65
N ASP A 45 4.80 -2.98 -13.78
CA ASP A 45 4.04 -3.86 -12.88
C ASP A 45 4.42 -3.65 -11.40
N ARG A 46 5.72 -3.47 -11.14
CA ARG A 46 6.30 -3.18 -9.82
C ARG A 46 7.75 -2.70 -9.93
N HIS A 47 8.21 -1.90 -8.96
CA HIS A 47 9.62 -1.52 -8.87
C HIS A 47 10.11 -1.36 -7.44
N VAL A 48 11.43 -1.50 -7.25
CA VAL A 48 12.09 -1.31 -5.96
C VAL A 48 12.03 0.15 -5.54
N ILE A 49 11.58 0.39 -4.30
CA ILE A 49 11.50 1.73 -3.69
C ILE A 49 12.42 1.90 -2.48
N SER A 50 12.82 0.79 -1.84
CA SER A 50 13.78 0.80 -0.74
C SER A 50 14.38 -0.59 -0.52
N GLU A 51 15.50 -0.63 0.20
CA GLU A 51 16.09 -1.84 0.76
C GLU A 51 16.28 -1.60 2.26
N MET A 52 15.74 -2.50 3.08
CA MET A 52 15.88 -2.44 4.54
C MET A 52 17.00 -3.40 4.95
N ASP A 53 18.10 -2.83 5.42
CA ASP A 53 19.20 -3.60 5.96
C ASP A 53 18.76 -4.30 7.26
N LEU A 54 19.06 -5.60 7.35
CA LEU A 54 18.93 -6.36 8.58
C LEU A 54 20.29 -6.42 9.27
N GLU A 55 20.30 -6.30 10.61
CA GLU A 55 21.53 -6.38 11.41
C GLU A 55 22.28 -7.71 11.16
N PHE A 56 21.52 -8.79 10.94
CA PHE A 56 22.03 -10.09 10.50
C PHE A 56 21.08 -10.68 9.46
N GLY A 57 21.54 -10.88 8.23
CA GLY A 57 20.76 -11.59 7.20
C GLY A 57 20.81 -10.94 5.82
N VAL A 58 19.89 -11.38 4.96
CA VAL A 58 19.69 -10.81 3.62
C VAL A 58 18.82 -9.56 3.77
N PRO A 59 19.19 -8.41 3.17
CA PRO A 59 18.37 -7.21 3.23
C PRO A 59 16.98 -7.47 2.63
N ILE A 60 15.96 -6.83 3.21
CA ILE A 60 14.59 -6.93 2.72
C ILE A 60 14.40 -5.88 1.64
N GLN A 61 14.17 -6.33 0.41
CA GLN A 61 13.80 -5.47 -0.69
C GLN A 61 12.32 -5.10 -0.61
N ILE A 62 12.04 -3.80 -0.61
CA ILE A 62 10.68 -3.26 -0.63
C ILE A 62 10.37 -2.77 -2.04
N MET A 63 9.37 -3.39 -2.66
CA MET A 63 8.85 -3.02 -3.97
C MET A 63 7.50 -2.33 -3.83
N LEU A 64 7.13 -1.55 -4.84
CA LEU A 64 5.82 -0.90 -4.95
C LEU A 64 5.17 -1.26 -6.27
N SER A 65 3.87 -1.50 -6.22
CA SER A 65 3.00 -1.71 -7.38
C SER A 65 1.72 -0.92 -7.24
N LEU A 66 1.06 -0.69 -8.37
CA LEU A 66 -0.23 -0.02 -8.44
C LEU A 66 -1.18 -0.80 -9.35
N ASP A 67 -2.23 -1.36 -8.77
CA ASP A 67 -3.37 -1.87 -9.50
C ASP A 67 -4.44 -0.79 -9.59
N HIS A 68 -4.60 -0.23 -10.80
CA HIS A 68 -5.61 0.77 -11.10
C HIS A 68 -6.69 0.24 -12.07
N SER A 69 -6.81 -1.08 -12.20
CA SER A 69 -7.76 -1.71 -13.13
C SER A 69 -9.22 -1.38 -12.83
N GLU A 70 -9.55 -1.22 -11.55
CA GLU A 70 -10.89 -0.87 -11.06
C GLU A 70 -11.06 0.65 -10.84
N PHE A 71 -10.11 1.48 -11.29
CA PHE A 71 -10.24 2.93 -11.18
C PHE A 71 -11.28 3.45 -12.17
N ASN A 72 -12.36 4.01 -11.66
CA ASN A 72 -13.39 4.70 -12.43
C ASN A 72 -12.97 6.15 -12.74
N GLY A 73 -12.57 6.36 -14.00
CA GLY A 73 -12.21 7.66 -14.56
C GLY A 73 -10.78 7.70 -15.11
N GLU A 74 -10.25 8.90 -15.33
CA GLU A 74 -8.85 9.08 -15.73
C GLU A 74 -7.96 9.24 -14.49
N LEU A 75 -7.07 8.28 -14.26
CA LEU A 75 -6.09 8.34 -13.18
C LEU A 75 -4.91 9.23 -13.60
N ASN A 76 -4.90 10.46 -13.12
CA ASN A 76 -3.77 11.37 -13.25
C ASN A 76 -3.05 11.57 -11.90
N PHE A 77 -1.84 12.13 -11.94
CA PHE A 77 -1.01 12.35 -10.76
C PHE A 77 -1.72 13.14 -9.64
N ALA A 78 -2.52 14.15 -9.98
CA ALA A 78 -3.20 14.98 -8.98
C ALA A 78 -4.29 14.21 -8.26
N ASN A 79 -5.07 13.39 -8.98
CA ASN A 79 -6.08 12.53 -8.38
C ASN A 79 -5.43 11.43 -7.55
N PHE A 80 -4.41 10.74 -8.08
CA PHE A 80 -3.65 9.74 -7.35
C PHE A 80 -3.10 10.28 -6.02
N GLN A 81 -2.49 11.48 -6.03
CA GLN A 81 -1.95 12.07 -4.80
C GLN A 81 -3.01 12.31 -3.73
N LYS A 82 -4.26 12.66 -4.10
CA LYS A 82 -5.36 12.83 -3.13
C LYS A 82 -5.72 11.51 -2.46
N TYR A 83 -5.94 10.45 -3.25
CA TYR A 83 -6.25 9.12 -2.74
C TYR A 83 -5.13 8.58 -1.84
N LEU A 84 -3.88 8.73 -2.28
CA LEU A 84 -2.73 8.29 -1.50
C LEU A 84 -2.56 9.07 -0.20
N ALA A 85 -2.66 10.41 -0.24
CA ALA A 85 -2.53 11.24 0.95
C ALA A 85 -3.60 10.90 1.99
N GLN A 86 -4.82 10.62 1.54
CA GLN A 86 -5.88 10.21 2.45
C GLN A 86 -5.62 8.82 3.03
N LEU A 87 -5.24 7.83 2.21
CA LEU A 87 -4.92 6.48 2.69
C LEU A 87 -3.79 6.52 3.73
N VAL A 88 -2.67 7.15 3.39
CA VAL A 88 -1.51 7.26 4.28
C VAL A 88 -1.87 8.03 5.55
N GLY A 89 -2.63 9.12 5.44
CA GLY A 89 -3.08 9.90 6.59
C GLY A 89 -3.99 9.09 7.54
N LEU A 90 -4.93 8.33 6.99
CA LEU A 90 -5.79 7.46 7.80
C LEU A 90 -4.99 6.33 8.48
N LEU A 91 -4.10 5.67 7.75
CA LEU A 91 -3.24 4.62 8.30
C LEU A 91 -2.35 5.14 9.43
N ALA A 92 -1.72 6.31 9.23
CA ALA A 92 -0.90 6.96 10.24
C ALA A 92 -1.73 7.34 11.47
N MET A 93 -2.91 7.94 11.29
CA MET A 93 -3.78 8.34 12.39
C MET A 93 -4.26 7.14 13.23
N THR A 94 -4.65 6.03 12.58
CA THR A 94 -5.03 4.79 13.29
C THR A 94 -3.88 4.28 14.16
N LEU A 95 -2.66 4.24 13.62
CA LEU A 95 -1.48 3.81 14.37
C LEU A 95 -1.09 4.78 15.50
N GLU A 96 -1.18 6.09 15.28
CA GLU A 96 -0.91 7.14 16.27
C GLU A 96 -1.90 7.09 17.44
N ASN A 97 -3.16 6.73 17.17
CA ASN A 97 -4.19 6.53 18.20
C ASN A 97 -3.97 5.24 19.03
N GLY A 98 -2.96 4.44 18.70
CA GLY A 98 -2.69 3.15 19.33
C GLY A 98 -3.67 2.05 18.94
N GLU A 99 -4.44 2.27 17.87
CA GLU A 99 -5.35 1.27 17.31
C GLU A 99 -4.56 0.27 16.45
N GLU A 100 -5.06 -0.96 16.37
CA GLU A 100 -4.49 -1.98 15.49
C GLU A 100 -5.09 -1.88 14.10
N LEU A 101 -4.23 -1.96 13.07
CA LEU A 101 -4.70 -2.10 11.69
C LEU A 101 -5.25 -3.51 11.49
N LEU A 102 -6.52 -3.60 11.09
CA LEU A 102 -7.13 -4.87 10.72
C LEU A 102 -6.51 -5.36 9.41
N LEU A 103 -5.97 -6.58 9.43
CA LEU A 103 -5.36 -7.23 8.27
C LEU A 103 -6.21 -8.42 7.84
N ARG A 104 -6.60 -8.45 6.56
CA ARG A 104 -7.20 -9.62 5.93
C ARG A 104 -6.13 -10.40 5.19
N GLU A 105 -5.86 -11.61 5.65
CA GLU A 105 -5.02 -12.57 4.93
C GLU A 105 -5.83 -13.24 3.81
N ASP A 106 -5.25 -13.28 2.61
CA ASP A 106 -5.76 -14.12 1.54
C ASP A 106 -5.31 -15.56 1.76
N LYS A 107 -6.26 -16.48 2.00
CA LYS A 107 -6.00 -17.86 2.47
C LYS A 107 -5.09 -18.69 1.57
N ASN A 108 -4.87 -18.29 0.33
CA ASN A 108 -4.06 -19.00 -0.65
C ASN A 108 -2.81 -18.23 -1.12
N SER A 109 -2.54 -17.05 -0.55
CA SER A 109 -1.37 -16.25 -0.89
C SER A 109 -0.75 -15.65 0.37
N ASN A 110 0.55 -15.35 0.34
CA ASN A 110 1.20 -14.64 1.46
C ASN A 110 0.90 -13.13 1.37
N ARG A 111 -0.38 -12.80 1.17
CA ARG A 111 -0.88 -11.47 0.90
C ARG A 111 -1.80 -11.03 2.02
N PHE A 112 -1.55 -9.84 2.54
CA PHE A 112 -2.36 -9.20 3.56
C PHE A 112 -2.92 -7.91 2.98
N LEU A 113 -4.22 -7.69 3.15
CA LEU A 113 -4.88 -6.44 2.80
C LEU A 113 -5.19 -5.67 4.09
N VAL A 114 -4.81 -4.40 4.15
CA VAL A 114 -5.23 -3.54 5.25
C VAL A 114 -6.70 -3.20 5.06
N GLU A 115 -7.55 -3.63 5.99
CA GLU A 115 -9.00 -3.37 5.97
C GLU A 115 -9.32 -1.95 6.44
N LEU A 116 -8.68 -0.97 5.81
CA LEU A 116 -8.91 0.43 6.07
C LEU A 116 -9.08 1.13 4.72
N ALA A 117 -10.35 1.31 4.35
CA ALA A 117 -10.73 1.97 3.11
C ALA A 117 -10.79 3.49 3.33
N ALA A 118 -10.08 4.23 2.47
CA ALA A 118 -10.06 5.68 2.47
C ALA A 118 -10.96 6.22 1.34
N PRO A 119 -12.25 6.55 1.59
CA PRO A 119 -13.08 7.19 0.58
C PRO A 119 -12.72 8.67 0.46
N VAL A 120 -12.28 9.16 -0.71
CA VAL A 120 -11.97 10.60 -0.88
C VAL A 120 -13.25 11.43 -0.87
N ASP A 121 -13.36 12.33 0.11
CA ASP A 121 -14.47 13.27 0.21
C ASP A 121 -14.53 14.20 -1.02
N GLY A 122 -15.73 14.31 -1.63
CA GLY A 122 -16.01 15.25 -2.73
C GLY A 122 -15.74 14.72 -4.15
N ASP A 123 -15.12 13.56 -4.29
CA ASP A 123 -15.35 12.69 -5.45
C ASP A 123 -16.64 11.90 -5.13
N GLU A 124 -17.50 11.56 -6.10
CA GLU A 124 -18.80 10.93 -5.82
C GLU A 124 -18.69 9.48 -5.29
N GLN A 125 -17.79 9.19 -4.35
CA GLN A 125 -17.42 7.87 -3.86
C GLN A 125 -17.29 6.89 -5.03
N ARG A 126 -16.41 7.19 -5.99
CA ARG A 126 -16.24 6.36 -7.20
C ARG A 126 -15.07 5.39 -7.12
N ASN A 127 -14.10 5.66 -6.26
CA ASN A 127 -12.89 4.86 -6.13
C ASN A 127 -12.49 4.73 -4.65
N ILE A 128 -11.96 3.58 -4.27
CA ILE A 128 -11.35 3.34 -2.96
C ILE A 128 -9.92 2.89 -3.20
N LEU A 129 -8.94 3.53 -2.56
CA LEU A 129 -7.56 3.08 -2.56
C LEU A 129 -7.27 2.29 -1.28
N MET A 130 -6.66 1.11 -1.42
CA MET A 130 -6.25 0.26 -0.31
C MET A 130 -4.77 -0.12 -0.41
N LEU A 131 -4.19 -0.47 0.73
CA LEU A 131 -2.82 -0.99 0.83
C LEU A 131 -2.84 -2.49 1.08
N GLY A 132 -2.12 -3.24 0.24
CA GLY A 132 -1.78 -4.63 0.43
C GLY A 132 -0.29 -4.84 0.67
N PHE A 133 0.04 -5.93 1.34
CA PHE A 133 1.38 -6.43 1.58
C PHE A 133 1.47 -7.84 0.99
N ASN A 134 2.30 -8.02 -0.03
CA ASN A 134 2.54 -9.31 -0.65
C ASN A 134 3.95 -9.77 -0.31
N LEU A 135 4.02 -10.77 0.57
CA LEU A 135 5.25 -11.35 1.09
C LEU A 135 5.72 -12.46 0.14
N GLN A 136 6.37 -12.08 -0.96
CA GLN A 136 6.82 -13.05 -1.97
C GLN A 136 7.86 -14.02 -1.41
N SER A 137 8.71 -13.54 -0.52
CA SER A 137 9.73 -14.33 0.18
C SER A 137 10.15 -13.61 1.47
N ALA A 138 10.97 -14.25 2.30
CA ALA A 138 11.54 -13.63 3.50
C ALA A 138 12.40 -12.37 3.23
N ALA A 139 12.84 -12.14 1.98
CA ALA A 139 13.68 -11.02 1.59
C ALA A 139 13.00 -10.05 0.62
N VAL A 140 11.74 -10.28 0.22
CA VAL A 140 11.04 -9.42 -0.74
C VAL A 140 9.60 -9.19 -0.30
N VAL A 141 9.27 -7.92 -0.09
CA VAL A 141 7.91 -7.44 0.23
C VAL A 141 7.46 -6.50 -0.86
N ILE A 142 6.24 -6.71 -1.36
CA ILE A 142 5.61 -5.81 -2.32
C ILE A 142 4.48 -5.07 -1.62
N LEU A 143 4.58 -3.75 -1.59
CA LEU A 143 3.49 -2.87 -1.25
C LEU A 143 2.60 -2.74 -2.48
N GLU A 144 1.34 -3.09 -2.32
CA GLU A 144 0.37 -3.12 -3.40
C GLU A 144 -0.68 -2.04 -3.14
N LEU A 145 -0.60 -0.95 -3.91
CA LEU A 145 -1.66 0.04 -3.93
C LEU A 145 -2.73 -0.44 -4.89
N MET A 146 -3.96 -0.60 -4.42
CA MET A 146 -5.06 -1.15 -5.22
C MET A 146 -6.27 -0.25 -5.18
N PHE A 147 -6.74 0.14 -6.36
CA PHE A 147 -8.06 0.74 -6.49
C PHE A 147 -9.13 -0.34 -6.53
N PHE A 148 -10.26 -0.06 -5.90
CA PHE A 148 -11.45 -0.89 -5.93
C PHE A 148 -12.69 -0.05 -6.22
N GLU A 149 -13.69 -0.67 -6.86
CA GLU A 149 -15.00 -0.09 -7.02
C GLU A 149 -15.76 -0.09 -5.67
N PRO A 150 -16.30 1.05 -5.21
CA PRO A 150 -16.97 1.17 -3.92
C PRO A 150 -18.22 0.29 -3.75
N SER A 151 -18.85 -0.16 -4.84
CA SER A 151 -19.98 -1.10 -4.77
C SER A 151 -19.59 -2.43 -4.10
N GLN A 152 -18.31 -2.81 -4.13
CA GLN A 152 -17.79 -4.03 -3.53
C GLN A 152 -17.78 -4.01 -1.99
N PHE A 153 -17.89 -2.83 -1.37
CA PHE A 153 -17.87 -2.64 0.09
C PHE A 153 -19.23 -2.28 0.66
N ARG A 154 -20.28 -2.21 -0.17
CA ARG A 154 -21.64 -2.04 0.33
C ARG A 154 -22.08 -3.32 1.03
N PRO A 155 -22.67 -3.25 2.24
CA PRO A 155 -23.25 -4.43 2.87
C PRO A 155 -24.31 -5.00 1.92
N LYS A 156 -24.23 -6.32 1.65
CA LYS A 156 -25.30 -7.00 0.90
C LYS A 156 -26.62 -6.80 1.66
N PRO A 157 -27.72 -6.48 0.94
CA PRO A 157 -29.03 -6.31 1.55
C PRO A 157 -29.53 -7.57 2.25
#